data_AF-A0A5R9DXM8-F1
#
_entry.id   AF-A0A5R9DXM8-F1
#
_cell.length_a   1.000
_cell.length_b   1.000
_cell.length_c   1.000
_cell.angle_alpha   90.00
_cell.angle_beta   90.00
_cell.angle_gamma   90.00
#
_symmetry.space_group_name_H-M   'P 1'
#
loop_
_entity.id
_entity.type
_entity.pdbx_description
1 polymer ?
#
loop_
_entity_poly.entity_id
_entity_poly.type
_entity_poly.pdbx_seq_one_letter_code
_entity_poly.pdbx_strand_id
1 'polypeptide(L)'
;MIFVGEGALLWRAVQHTLDSGLPVDLVCGPPPGAVTARPDVPFRAVADVNSVAAELVAASTDGVVWSLNNRMIFRTPVLSSGLRVLNVHHGPLPAYRGLPEVALVYAMLRGEREFAATLHQVDEGIDTGPVLAADPYPIGPDEPFHVVLRRGLQICHRLFERCLPLVAADPAWNGEPARRSGAGPIGYFGRRELARLPDHRHHPEFGRATSLGFLANYLPELAAVLG
;
A
#
# COMPACT_ATOMS: atom_id res chain seq x y z
N MET A 1 2.10 -10.29 15.49
CA MET A 1 1.84 -9.85 14.10
C MET A 1 3.06 -9.96 13.20
N ILE A 2 2.85 -10.33 11.93
CA ILE A 2 3.87 -10.30 10.87
C ILE A 2 3.71 -9.07 9.99
N PHE A 3 4.82 -8.50 9.50
CA PHE A 3 4.81 -7.38 8.57
C PHE A 3 5.57 -7.72 7.27
N VAL A 4 5.02 -7.35 6.12
CA VAL A 4 5.59 -7.62 4.80
C VAL A 4 5.61 -6.35 3.95
N GLY A 5 6.78 -5.96 3.45
CA GLY A 5 6.92 -4.88 2.48
C GLY A 5 8.25 -4.16 2.55
N GLU A 6 8.28 -2.86 2.28
CA GLU A 6 9.50 -2.06 2.35
C GLU A 6 9.27 -0.55 2.58
N GLY A 7 10.37 0.18 2.80
CA GLY A 7 10.37 1.64 2.88
C GLY A 7 9.79 2.21 4.19
N ALA A 8 9.64 3.52 4.22
CA ALA A 8 9.29 4.25 5.45
C ALA A 8 7.88 3.90 5.97
N LEU A 9 6.92 3.57 5.09
CA LEU A 9 5.56 3.21 5.51
C LEU A 9 5.56 1.92 6.35
N LEU A 10 6.30 0.89 5.90
CA LEU A 10 6.47 -0.36 6.65
C LEU A 10 7.09 -0.09 8.02
N TRP A 11 8.25 0.57 8.07
CA TRP A 11 8.99 0.72 9.32
C TRP A 11 8.29 1.63 10.33
N ARG A 12 7.50 2.61 9.88
CA ARG A 12 6.62 3.39 10.75
C ARG A 12 5.49 2.54 11.33
N ALA A 13 4.90 1.64 10.54
CA ALA A 13 3.88 0.71 11.05
C ALA A 13 4.46 -0.27 12.07
N VAL A 14 5.66 -0.81 11.82
CA VAL A 14 6.38 -1.66 12.78
C VAL A 14 6.67 -0.90 14.08
N GLN A 15 7.24 0.31 14.00
CA GLN A 15 7.52 1.13 15.18
C GLN A 15 6.24 1.46 15.96
N HIS A 16 5.18 1.90 15.28
CA HIS A 16 3.90 2.22 15.93
C HIS A 16 3.29 0.99 16.64
N THR A 17 3.47 -0.21 16.08
CA THR A 17 3.01 -1.47 16.70
C THR A 17 3.74 -1.72 18.01
N LEU A 18 5.08 -1.57 18.01
CA LEU A 18 5.90 -1.70 19.22
C LEU A 18 5.55 -0.63 20.27
N ASP A 19 5.39 0.63 19.84
CA ASP A 19 5.01 1.74 20.71
C ASP A 19 3.63 1.54 21.35
N SER A 20 2.75 0.78 20.69
CA SER A 20 1.44 0.37 21.19
C SER A 20 1.48 -0.84 22.12
N GLY A 21 2.67 -1.40 22.40
CA GLY A 21 2.85 -2.57 23.25
C GLY A 21 2.41 -3.90 22.60
N LEU A 22 2.27 -3.93 21.27
CA LEU A 22 1.85 -5.10 20.51
C LEU A 22 3.07 -5.85 19.93
N PRO A 23 3.00 -7.20 19.81
CA PRO A 23 4.12 -7.99 19.33
C PRO A 23 4.32 -7.88 17.81
N VAL A 24 5.60 -7.73 17.42
CA VAL A 24 6.08 -7.90 16.05
C VAL A 24 6.86 -9.21 15.99
N ASP A 25 6.26 -10.24 15.39
CA ASP A 25 6.84 -11.59 15.36
C ASP A 25 7.96 -11.70 14.31
N LEU A 26 7.72 -11.10 13.13
CA LEU A 26 8.62 -11.16 11.99
C LEU A 26 8.33 -10.02 11.02
N VAL A 27 9.39 -9.44 10.45
CA VAL A 27 9.31 -8.53 9.31
C VAL A 27 9.96 -9.19 8.10
N CYS A 28 9.23 -9.29 6.98
CA CYS A 28 9.75 -9.77 5.71
C CYS A 28 9.78 -8.66 4.66
N GLY A 29 10.80 -8.65 3.82
CA GLY A 29 10.89 -7.68 2.74
C GLY A 29 12.12 -7.92 1.87
N PRO A 30 12.29 -7.14 0.79
CA PRO A 30 13.53 -7.18 0.03
C PRO A 30 14.73 -6.83 0.94
N PRO A 31 15.95 -7.22 0.55
CA PRO A 31 17.16 -6.82 1.25
C PRO A 31 17.13 -5.32 1.58
N PRO A 32 17.48 -4.92 2.82
CA PRO A 32 17.47 -3.52 3.23
C PRO A 32 18.30 -2.66 2.26
N GLY A 33 17.69 -1.62 1.70
CA GLY A 33 18.45 -0.51 1.13
C GLY A 33 19.26 0.24 2.21
N ALA A 34 20.03 1.26 1.79
CA ALA A 34 20.85 2.05 2.70
C ALA A 34 20.05 2.66 3.88
N VAL A 35 20.70 2.65 5.05
CA VAL A 35 20.31 3.13 6.39
C VAL A 35 18.92 3.77 6.49
N THR A 36 17.92 2.93 6.74
CA THR A 36 16.71 3.35 7.46
C THR A 36 16.95 2.98 8.92
N ALA A 37 16.74 3.90 9.86
CA ALA A 37 16.66 3.51 11.27
C ALA A 37 15.48 2.54 11.42
N ARG A 38 15.73 1.38 12.02
CA ARG A 38 14.76 0.30 12.17
C ARG A 38 14.79 -0.18 13.62
N PRO A 39 13.64 -0.55 14.20
CA PRO A 39 13.62 -1.25 15.47
C PRO A 39 14.42 -2.56 15.38
N ASP A 40 14.93 -3.00 16.52
CA ASP A 40 15.56 -4.32 16.65
C ASP A 40 14.47 -5.40 16.70
N VAL A 41 14.06 -5.90 15.53
CA VAL A 41 13.05 -6.94 15.35
C VAL A 41 13.54 -8.01 14.37
N PRO A 42 13.08 -9.27 14.48
CA PRO A 42 13.41 -10.30 13.51
C PRO A 42 13.09 -9.85 12.09
N PHE A 43 14.10 -9.89 11.22
CA PHE A 43 13.96 -9.49 9.82
C PHE A 43 14.44 -10.60 8.88
N ARG A 44 13.60 -10.93 7.89
CA ARG A 44 13.88 -11.93 6.87
C ARG A 44 13.89 -11.29 5.48
N ALA A 45 15.07 -11.21 4.89
CA ALA A 45 15.23 -10.77 3.51
C ALA A 45 14.68 -11.84 2.54
N VAL A 46 13.74 -11.45 1.69
CA VAL A 46 13.11 -12.33 0.69
C VAL A 46 12.89 -11.58 -0.62
N ALA A 47 13.05 -12.29 -1.74
CA ALA A 47 12.63 -11.81 -3.06
C ALA A 47 11.19 -12.26 -3.41
N ASP A 48 10.74 -13.35 -2.79
CA ASP A 48 9.39 -13.89 -2.93
C ASP A 48 8.89 -14.34 -1.56
N VAL A 49 7.88 -13.64 -1.03
CA VAL A 49 7.26 -13.95 0.27
C VAL A 49 6.64 -15.36 0.31
N ASN A 50 6.24 -15.91 -0.84
CA ASN A 50 5.63 -17.22 -0.91
C ASN A 50 6.62 -18.34 -0.59
N SER A 51 7.91 -18.12 -0.85
CA SER A 51 8.98 -19.08 -0.56
C SER A 51 9.21 -19.33 0.94
N VAL A 52 8.73 -18.42 1.80
CA VAL A 52 8.88 -18.48 3.25
C VAL A 52 7.57 -18.71 3.99
N ALA A 53 6.52 -19.19 3.31
CA ALA A 53 5.19 -19.35 3.93
C ALA A 53 5.21 -20.18 5.22
N ALA A 54 6.00 -21.26 5.26
CA ALA A 54 6.14 -22.09 6.46
C ALA A 54 6.82 -21.33 7.61
N GLU A 55 7.81 -20.48 7.32
CA GLU A 55 8.44 -19.60 8.31
C GLU A 55 7.41 -18.57 8.84
N LEU A 56 6.57 -18.00 7.97
CA LEU A 56 5.51 -17.07 8.37
C LEU A 56 4.51 -17.75 9.31
N VAL A 57 4.05 -18.96 8.97
CA VAL A 57 3.11 -19.71 9.81
C VAL A 57 3.72 -20.05 11.16
N ALA A 58 4.98 -20.48 11.19
CA ALA A 58 5.67 -20.84 12.43
C ALA A 58 5.94 -19.64 13.34
N ALA A 59 6.18 -18.45 12.77
CA ALA A 59 6.45 -17.23 13.51
C ALA A 59 5.17 -16.52 14.00
N SER A 60 4.07 -16.62 13.25
CA SER A 60 2.84 -15.85 13.53
C SER A 60 2.19 -16.28 14.84
N THR A 61 2.01 -15.33 15.76
CA THR A 61 1.35 -15.59 17.06
C THR A 61 -0.16 -15.35 17.05
N ASP A 62 -0.65 -14.58 16.07
CA ASP A 62 -2.04 -14.12 15.97
C ASP A 62 -2.71 -14.45 14.63
N GLY A 63 -1.98 -15.07 13.70
CA GLY A 63 -2.48 -15.39 12.36
C GLY A 63 -2.57 -14.18 11.42
N VAL A 64 -2.08 -13.00 11.80
CA VAL A 64 -2.22 -11.76 11.01
C VAL A 64 -0.91 -11.38 10.32
N VAL A 65 -1.02 -11.05 9.03
CA VAL A 65 0.06 -10.50 8.22
C VAL A 65 -0.35 -9.12 7.70
N TRP A 66 0.39 -8.09 8.05
CA TRP A 66 0.24 -6.75 7.49
C TRP A 66 1.13 -6.55 6.27
N SER A 67 0.53 -6.16 5.15
CA SER A 67 1.23 -5.77 3.94
C SER A 67 1.20 -4.25 3.78
N LEU A 68 2.38 -3.62 3.74
CA LEU A 68 2.54 -2.18 3.58
C LEU A 68 3.64 -1.87 2.58
N ASN A 69 3.31 -1.16 1.50
CA ASN A 69 4.26 -0.83 0.43
C ASN A 69 5.04 -2.08 -0.04
N ASN A 70 4.31 -3.16 -0.31
CA ASN A 70 4.86 -4.45 -0.71
C ASN A 70 4.80 -4.62 -2.23
N ARG A 71 5.92 -5.05 -2.82
CA ARG A 71 6.05 -5.28 -4.27
C ARG A 71 5.92 -6.75 -4.67
N MET A 72 5.87 -7.65 -3.68
CA MET A 72 5.67 -9.09 -3.88
C MET A 72 4.18 -9.40 -3.93
N ILE A 73 3.82 -10.45 -4.68
CA ILE A 73 2.43 -10.89 -4.82
C ILE A 73 2.22 -12.10 -3.90
N PHE A 74 1.23 -12.04 -3.00
CA PHE A 74 0.84 -13.21 -2.21
C PHE A 74 0.12 -14.23 -3.10
N ARG A 75 0.53 -15.50 -2.97
CA ARG A 75 0.01 -16.67 -3.68
C ARG A 75 -0.01 -17.85 -2.71
N THR A 76 -0.52 -18.99 -3.16
CA THR A 76 -0.20 -20.28 -2.52
C THR A 76 1.33 -20.44 -2.50
N PRO A 77 1.95 -20.79 -1.35
CA PRO A 77 1.32 -21.38 -0.16
C PRO A 77 0.83 -20.39 0.92
N VAL A 78 1.15 -19.10 0.84
CA VAL A 78 0.72 -18.12 1.88
C VAL A 78 -0.80 -18.01 1.94
N LEU A 79 -1.48 -17.85 0.79
CA LEU A 79 -2.94 -17.66 0.78
C LEU A 79 -3.72 -18.89 1.28
N SER A 80 -3.13 -20.09 1.23
CA SER A 80 -3.72 -21.33 1.73
C SER A 80 -3.25 -21.71 3.15
N SER A 81 -2.42 -20.88 3.79
CA SER A 81 -1.75 -21.23 5.04
C SER A 81 -2.60 -21.03 6.30
N GLY A 82 -3.77 -20.38 6.16
CA GLY A 82 -4.59 -19.93 7.28
C GLY A 82 -4.21 -18.55 7.81
N LEU A 83 -3.11 -17.95 7.35
CA LEU A 83 -2.76 -16.56 7.65
C LEU A 83 -3.74 -15.59 6.99
N ARG A 84 -4.20 -14.60 7.75
CA ARG A 84 -5.01 -13.49 7.27
C ARG A 84 -4.09 -12.35 6.84
N VAL A 85 -4.03 -12.11 5.53
CA VAL A 85 -3.20 -11.04 4.96
C VAL A 85 -4.05 -9.77 4.77
N LEU A 86 -3.64 -8.68 5.41
CA LEU A 86 -4.27 -7.38 5.38
C LEU A 86 -3.34 -6.38 4.67
N ASN A 87 -3.81 -5.76 3.60
CA ASN A 87 -3.01 -4.83 2.82
C ASN A 87 -3.53 -3.39 2.97
N VAL A 88 -2.61 -2.48 3.32
CA VAL A 88 -2.86 -1.04 3.32
C VAL A 88 -2.46 -0.50 1.93
N HIS A 89 -3.46 -0.36 1.08
CA HIS A 89 -3.32 0.09 -0.30
C HIS A 89 -3.57 1.61 -0.41
N HIS A 90 -2.72 2.31 -1.16
CA HIS A 90 -2.92 3.71 -1.49
C HIS A 90 -3.78 3.85 -2.76
N GLY A 91 -5.09 3.68 -2.61
CA GLY A 91 -6.06 3.82 -3.69
C GLY A 91 -7.50 3.53 -3.25
N PRO A 92 -8.51 4.10 -3.92
CA PRO A 92 -9.93 3.91 -3.60
C PRO A 92 -10.49 2.61 -4.19
N LEU A 93 -10.26 1.47 -3.52
CA LEU A 93 -10.75 0.18 -4.01
C LEU A 93 -12.30 0.11 -3.96
N PRO A 94 -12.98 -0.49 -4.94
CA PRO A 94 -12.43 -1.31 -6.04
C PRO A 94 -11.97 -0.53 -7.29
N ALA A 95 -12.06 0.80 -7.28
CA ALA A 95 -11.52 1.64 -8.35
C ALA A 95 -9.98 1.73 -8.23
N TYR A 96 -9.32 2.09 -9.33
CA TYR A 96 -7.90 2.46 -9.30
C TYR A 96 -6.94 1.41 -8.70
N ARG A 97 -7.18 0.11 -8.93
CA ARG A 97 -6.32 -1.00 -8.47
C ARG A 97 -4.93 -0.94 -9.12
N GLY A 98 -3.95 -1.64 -8.53
CA GLY A 98 -2.63 -1.83 -9.14
C GLY A 98 -1.56 -0.97 -8.49
N LEU A 99 -0.70 -0.33 -9.29
CA LEU A 99 0.40 0.49 -8.78
C LEU A 99 -0.15 1.83 -8.27
N PRO A 100 -0.07 2.13 -6.95
CA PRO A 100 -0.68 3.33 -6.37
C PRO A 100 -0.26 4.64 -7.01
N GLU A 101 1.03 4.79 -7.33
CA GLU A 101 1.59 5.97 -7.96
C GLU A 101 1.04 6.16 -9.37
N VAL A 102 0.90 5.08 -10.15
CA VAL A 102 0.36 5.12 -11.51
C VAL A 102 -1.14 5.45 -11.46
N ALA A 103 -1.87 4.77 -10.58
CA ALA A 103 -3.29 4.97 -10.38
C ALA A 103 -3.61 6.43 -10.00
N LEU A 104 -2.79 7.04 -9.13
CA LEU A 104 -2.94 8.46 -8.77
C LEU A 104 -2.68 9.41 -9.95
N VAL A 105 -1.66 9.15 -10.79
CA VAL A 105 -1.44 9.95 -12.01
C VAL A 105 -2.70 9.91 -12.89
N TYR A 106 -3.27 8.73 -13.13
CA TYR A 106 -4.48 8.58 -13.93
C TYR A 106 -5.71 9.24 -13.29
N ALA A 107 -5.86 9.18 -11.96
CA ALA A 107 -6.92 9.89 -11.26
C ALA A 107 -6.79 11.41 -11.46
N MET A 108 -5.59 11.97 -11.33
CA MET A 108 -5.34 13.39 -11.58
C MET A 108 -5.60 13.79 -13.04
N LEU A 109 -5.18 12.97 -14.01
CA LEU A 109 -5.47 13.18 -15.43
C LEU A 109 -6.98 13.16 -15.72
N ARG A 110 -7.76 12.37 -14.96
CA ARG A 110 -9.23 12.33 -15.09
C ARG A 110 -9.94 13.47 -14.37
N GLY A 111 -9.20 14.34 -13.69
CA GLY A 111 -9.77 15.46 -12.93
C GLY A 111 -10.47 15.01 -11.64
N GLU A 112 -10.13 13.85 -11.09
CA GLU A 112 -10.64 13.40 -9.80
C GLU A 112 -10.29 14.44 -8.73
N ARG A 113 -11.25 14.71 -7.84
CA ARG A 113 -11.10 15.68 -6.73
C ARG A 113 -10.91 14.99 -5.37
N GLU A 114 -10.98 13.68 -5.36
CA GLU A 114 -10.85 12.83 -4.20
C GLU A 114 -10.09 11.56 -4.59
N PHE A 115 -9.28 11.06 -3.66
CA PHE A 115 -8.67 9.73 -3.71
C PHE A 115 -8.82 9.08 -2.34
N ALA A 116 -8.26 7.89 -2.10
CA ALA A 116 -8.35 7.28 -0.77
C ALA A 116 -7.15 6.39 -0.46
N ALA A 117 -6.96 6.12 0.83
CA ALA A 117 -6.27 4.91 1.29
C ALA A 117 -7.32 3.85 1.65
N THR A 118 -7.00 2.57 1.42
CA THR A 118 -7.89 1.45 1.69
C THR A 118 -7.14 0.34 2.41
N LEU A 119 -7.73 -0.18 3.49
CA LEU A 119 -7.36 -1.44 4.11
C LEU A 119 -8.28 -2.52 3.54
N HIS A 120 -7.71 -3.56 2.95
CA HIS A 120 -8.47 -4.70 2.44
C HIS A 120 -7.80 -6.02 2.81
N GLN A 121 -8.59 -7.10 2.84
CA GLN A 121 -8.05 -8.44 2.93
C GLN A 121 -7.54 -8.86 1.55
N VAL A 122 -6.37 -9.49 1.49
CA VAL A 122 -5.78 -10.00 0.24
C VAL A 122 -6.45 -11.32 -0.13
N ASP A 123 -6.77 -11.47 -1.42
CA ASP A 123 -7.27 -12.69 -2.05
C ASP A 123 -6.33 -13.12 -3.20
N GLU A 124 -6.80 -13.99 -4.11
CA GLU A 124 -5.98 -14.48 -5.23
C GLU A 124 -5.70 -13.43 -6.32
N GLY A 125 -6.45 -12.33 -6.32
CA GLY A 125 -6.28 -11.23 -7.25
C GLY A 125 -5.34 -10.15 -6.70
N ILE A 126 -5.31 -9.00 -7.39
CA ILE A 126 -4.53 -7.83 -6.98
C ILE A 126 -5.51 -6.73 -6.63
N ASP A 127 -5.50 -6.35 -5.35
CA ASP A 127 -6.39 -5.36 -4.74
C ASP A 127 -7.88 -5.63 -4.99
N THR A 128 -8.29 -6.91 -4.97
CA THR A 128 -9.68 -7.36 -5.26
C THR A 128 -10.46 -7.84 -4.05
N GLY A 129 -9.78 -8.18 -2.95
CA GLY A 129 -10.44 -8.70 -1.78
C GLY A 129 -11.26 -7.65 -1.02
N PRO A 130 -12.02 -8.09 0.01
CA PRO A 130 -13.00 -7.24 0.68
C PRO A 130 -12.33 -6.06 1.40
N VAL A 131 -12.89 -4.88 1.17
CA VAL A 131 -12.49 -3.64 1.85
C VAL A 131 -12.98 -3.67 3.29
N LEU A 132 -12.07 -3.45 4.23
CA LEU A 132 -12.32 -3.42 5.66
C LEU A 132 -12.45 -1.98 6.17
N ALA A 133 -11.63 -1.06 5.66
CA ALA A 133 -11.73 0.35 5.99
C ALA A 133 -11.17 1.20 4.85
N ALA A 134 -11.65 2.43 4.74
CA ALA A 134 -11.13 3.40 3.79
C ALA A 134 -11.05 4.78 4.44
N ASP A 135 -10.14 5.60 3.94
CA ASP A 135 -10.00 7.00 4.36
C ASP A 135 -9.80 7.87 3.12
N PRO A 136 -10.88 8.54 2.64
CA PRO A 136 -10.80 9.41 1.48
C PRO A 136 -10.09 10.72 1.82
N TYR A 137 -9.47 11.33 0.81
CA TYR A 137 -8.79 12.61 0.96
C TYR A 137 -8.88 13.44 -0.32
N PRO A 138 -8.88 14.79 -0.22
CA PRO A 138 -9.04 15.65 -1.38
C PRO A 138 -7.77 15.72 -2.23
N ILE A 139 -7.98 15.86 -3.54
CA ILE A 139 -6.98 16.29 -4.52
C ILE A 139 -7.27 17.77 -4.83
N GLY A 140 -6.38 18.67 -4.41
CA GLY A 140 -6.53 20.09 -4.70
C GLY A 140 -6.35 20.38 -6.20
N PRO A 141 -7.01 21.44 -6.72
CA PRO A 141 -7.05 21.72 -8.15
C PRO A 141 -5.66 21.98 -8.77
N ASP A 142 -4.78 22.67 -8.02
CA ASP A 142 -3.44 23.04 -8.47
C ASP A 142 -2.33 22.24 -7.79
N GLU A 143 -2.70 21.21 -7.02
CA GLU A 143 -1.72 20.45 -6.26
C GLU A 143 -0.88 19.56 -7.17
N PRO A 144 0.46 19.63 -7.07
CA PRO A 144 1.33 18.74 -7.82
C PRO A 144 1.31 17.34 -7.22
N PHE A 145 1.53 16.34 -8.07
CA PHE A 145 1.49 14.92 -7.75
C PHE A 145 2.21 14.56 -6.44
N HIS A 146 3.43 15.05 -6.24
CA HIS A 146 4.21 14.71 -5.05
C HIS A 146 3.59 15.22 -3.73
N VAL A 147 2.83 16.31 -3.76
CA VAL A 147 2.07 16.80 -2.59
C VAL A 147 0.90 15.88 -2.28
N VAL A 148 0.15 15.51 -3.32
CA VAL A 148 -1.01 14.61 -3.21
C VAL A 148 -0.57 13.21 -2.74
N LEU A 149 0.48 12.65 -3.33
CA LEU A 149 1.04 11.36 -2.94
C LEU A 149 1.58 11.39 -1.50
N ARG A 150 2.30 12.44 -1.10
CA ARG A 150 2.76 12.59 0.29
C ARG A 150 1.60 12.59 1.28
N ARG A 151 0.52 13.34 0.98
CA ARG A 151 -0.70 13.32 1.79
C ARG A 151 -1.26 11.90 1.86
N GLY A 152 -1.44 11.26 0.72
CA GLY A 152 -1.99 9.91 0.65
C GLY A 152 -1.19 8.86 1.45
N LEU A 153 0.14 8.92 1.42
CA LEU A 153 0.98 8.04 2.25
C LEU A 153 0.81 8.32 3.75
N GLN A 154 0.59 9.57 4.15
CA GLN A 154 0.23 9.91 5.54
C GLN A 154 -1.15 9.34 5.91
N ILE A 155 -2.12 9.41 4.99
CA ILE A 155 -3.44 8.80 5.18
C ILE A 155 -3.32 7.28 5.36
N CYS A 156 -2.53 6.59 4.52
CA CYS A 156 -2.29 5.15 4.66
C CYS A 156 -1.75 4.79 6.04
N HIS A 157 -0.78 5.57 6.55
CA HIS A 157 -0.25 5.33 7.88
C HIS A 157 -1.32 5.55 8.96
N ARG A 158 -2.08 6.66 8.92
CA ARG A 158 -3.17 6.91 9.88
C ARG A 158 -4.27 5.84 9.83
N LEU A 159 -4.56 5.33 8.64
CA LEU A 159 -5.51 4.21 8.46
C LEU A 159 -4.99 2.95 9.15
N PHE A 160 -3.69 2.63 8.99
CA PHE A 160 -3.05 1.55 9.74
C PHE A 160 -3.16 1.77 11.25
N GLU A 161 -2.76 2.93 11.77
CA GLU A 161 -2.82 3.26 13.21
C GLU A 161 -4.24 3.11 13.77
N ARG A 162 -5.25 3.55 13.00
CA ARG A 162 -6.67 3.42 13.36
C ARG A 162 -7.13 1.96 13.43
N CYS A 163 -6.71 1.13 12.47
CA CYS A 163 -7.18 -0.25 12.34
C CYS A 163 -6.38 -1.26 13.18
N LEU A 164 -5.12 -0.95 13.51
CA LEU A 164 -4.26 -1.82 14.31
C LEU A 164 -4.92 -2.30 15.63
N PRO A 165 -5.45 -1.43 16.50
CA PRO A 165 -6.07 -1.89 17.76
C PRO A 165 -7.34 -2.71 17.53
N LEU A 166 -8.07 -2.49 16.43
CA LEU A 166 -9.27 -3.26 16.09
C LEU A 166 -8.90 -4.70 15.71
N VAL A 167 -7.89 -4.86 14.86
CA VAL A 167 -7.39 -6.17 14.43
C VAL A 167 -6.65 -6.89 15.57
N ALA A 168 -5.94 -6.14 16.43
CA ALA A 168 -5.29 -6.72 17.60
C ALA A 168 -6.29 -7.29 18.62
N ALA A 169 -7.42 -6.60 18.83
CA ALA A 169 -8.48 -7.04 19.73
C ALA A 169 -9.30 -8.21 19.15
N ASP A 170 -9.52 -8.21 17.84
CA ASP A 170 -10.21 -9.27 17.11
C ASP A 170 -9.52 -9.53 15.75
N PRO A 171 -8.68 -10.58 15.65
CA PRO A 171 -8.05 -10.96 14.38
C PRO A 171 -9.05 -11.29 13.27
N ALA A 172 -10.31 -11.57 13.59
CA ALA A 172 -11.40 -11.81 12.64
C ALA A 172 -12.23 -10.55 12.33
N TRP A 173 -11.85 -9.37 12.85
CA TRP A 173 -12.54 -8.11 12.62
C TRP A 173 -12.79 -7.86 11.13
N ASN A 174 -14.04 -7.67 10.75
CA ASN A 174 -14.50 -7.70 9.35
C ASN A 174 -14.72 -6.32 8.71
N GLY A 175 -14.27 -5.25 9.38
CA GLY A 175 -14.27 -3.91 8.83
C GLY A 175 -15.15 -2.90 9.56
N GLU A 176 -14.98 -1.64 9.20
CA GLU A 176 -15.88 -0.54 9.54
C GLU A 176 -17.14 -0.63 8.67
N PRO A 177 -18.30 -0.11 9.13
CA PRO A 177 -19.46 0.06 8.25
C PRO A 177 -19.06 0.81 6.98
N ALA A 178 -19.47 0.28 5.83
CA ALA A 178 -18.96 0.72 4.53
C ALA A 178 -19.04 2.25 4.36
N ARG A 179 -17.87 2.91 4.43
CA ARG A 179 -17.68 4.22 3.83
C ARG A 179 -17.38 3.96 2.35
N ARG A 180 -18.16 4.57 1.45
CA ARG A 180 -17.84 4.54 0.02
C ARG A 180 -16.47 5.20 -0.16
N SER A 181 -15.47 4.41 -0.52
CA SER A 181 -14.27 4.90 -1.21
C SER A 181 -14.74 5.53 -2.53
N GLY A 182 -14.19 6.70 -2.87
CA GLY A 182 -14.71 7.62 -3.88
C GLY A 182 -15.12 7.00 -5.22
N ALA A 183 -16.00 7.72 -5.93
CA ALA A 183 -16.43 7.36 -7.28
C ALA A 183 -15.23 7.35 -8.25
N GLY A 184 -15.13 6.33 -9.10
CA GLY A 184 -14.06 6.22 -10.08
C GLY A 184 -14.26 5.00 -10.98
N PRO A 185 -13.58 4.94 -12.14
CA PRO A 185 -13.64 3.78 -13.02
C PRO A 185 -13.07 2.56 -12.30
N ILE A 186 -13.81 1.44 -12.38
CA ILE A 186 -13.25 0.12 -12.07
C ILE A 186 -12.16 -0.14 -13.11
N GLY A 187 -10.92 -0.29 -12.64
CA GLY A 187 -9.75 -0.41 -13.52
C GLY A 187 -8.53 -0.89 -12.75
N TYR A 188 -7.57 -1.42 -13.50
CA TYR A 188 -6.26 -1.83 -13.01
C TYR A 188 -5.20 -0.99 -13.72
N PHE A 189 -4.36 -0.31 -12.94
CA PHE A 189 -3.33 0.62 -13.39
C PHE A 189 -1.96 0.03 -13.04
N GLY A 190 -1.48 -0.87 -13.90
CA GLY A 190 -0.23 -1.59 -13.70
C GLY A 190 0.89 -1.11 -14.61
N ARG A 191 1.84 -2.00 -14.90
CA ARG A 191 3.00 -1.73 -15.76
C ARG A 191 2.62 -1.30 -17.18
N ARG A 192 1.47 -1.77 -17.70
CA ARG A 192 0.97 -1.37 -19.03
C ARG A 192 0.53 0.09 -19.05
N GLU A 193 -0.21 0.51 -18.02
CA GLU A 193 -0.66 1.89 -17.85
C GLU A 193 0.52 2.81 -17.55
N LEU A 194 1.48 2.37 -16.74
CA LEU A 194 2.75 3.07 -16.56
C LEU A 194 3.42 3.37 -17.90
N ALA A 195 3.61 2.35 -18.76
CA ALA A 195 4.25 2.51 -20.07
C ALA A 195 3.49 3.44 -21.04
N ARG A 196 2.20 3.67 -20.80
CA ARG A 196 1.34 4.55 -21.61
C ARG A 196 1.26 5.99 -21.10
N LEU A 197 1.83 6.30 -19.93
CA LEU A 197 1.84 7.67 -19.42
C LEU A 197 2.39 8.69 -20.43
N PRO A 198 3.44 8.41 -21.22
CA PRO A 198 3.94 9.37 -22.22
C PRO A 198 2.91 9.76 -23.29
N ASP A 199 1.92 8.89 -23.57
CA ASP A 199 0.85 9.17 -24.53
C ASP A 199 -0.06 10.33 -24.07
N HIS A 200 -0.01 10.67 -22.77
CA HIS A 200 -0.80 11.73 -22.15
C HIS A 200 -0.05 13.07 -22.06
N ARG A 201 1.16 13.23 -22.63
CA ARG A 201 1.98 14.46 -22.50
C ARG A 201 1.27 15.75 -22.92
N HIS A 202 0.29 15.67 -23.81
CA HIS A 202 -0.51 16.82 -24.27
C HIS A 202 -1.74 17.12 -23.40
N HIS A 203 -2.01 16.30 -22.38
CA HIS A 203 -3.13 16.53 -21.47
C HIS A 203 -2.87 17.78 -20.60
N PRO A 204 -3.85 18.68 -20.40
CA PRO A 204 -3.65 19.93 -19.64
C PRO A 204 -3.16 19.67 -18.21
N GLU A 205 -3.66 18.62 -17.57
CA GLU A 205 -3.28 18.24 -16.20
C GLU A 205 -1.94 17.48 -16.12
N PHE A 206 -1.32 17.11 -17.25
CA PHE A 206 -0.14 16.23 -17.26
C PHE A 206 0.99 16.79 -16.40
N GLY A 207 1.31 18.08 -16.56
CA GLY A 207 2.39 18.72 -15.83
C GLY A 207 2.26 18.61 -14.30
N ARG A 208 1.06 18.81 -13.74
CA ARG A 208 0.85 18.64 -12.30
C ARG A 208 0.74 17.17 -11.90
N ALA A 209 0.08 16.34 -12.72
CA ALA A 209 -0.13 14.92 -12.47
C ALA A 209 1.18 14.11 -12.49
N THR A 210 2.22 14.61 -13.15
CA THR A 210 3.53 13.96 -13.24
C THR A 210 4.64 14.76 -12.56
N SER A 211 4.29 15.76 -11.73
CA SER A 211 5.24 16.57 -10.98
C SER A 211 5.82 15.77 -9.81
N LEU A 212 6.89 15.01 -10.07
CA LEU A 212 7.51 14.11 -9.09
C LEU A 212 8.25 14.85 -7.96
N GLY A 213 8.76 16.06 -8.22
CA GLY A 213 9.50 16.84 -7.22
C GLY A 213 10.57 16.02 -6.48
N PHE A 214 10.56 16.08 -5.15
CA PHE A 214 11.49 15.33 -4.30
C PHE A 214 11.29 13.80 -4.34
N LEU A 215 10.16 13.30 -4.88
CA LEU A 215 9.85 11.88 -4.97
C LEU A 215 10.49 11.18 -6.18
N ALA A 216 11.13 11.92 -7.10
CA ALA A 216 11.75 11.32 -8.29
C ALA A 216 12.76 10.21 -7.95
N ASN A 217 13.55 10.41 -6.89
CA ASN A 217 14.53 9.42 -6.41
C ASN A 217 13.90 8.20 -5.72
N TYR A 218 12.63 8.30 -5.32
CA TYR A 218 11.89 7.24 -4.64
C TYR A 218 10.93 6.50 -5.57
N LEU A 219 10.70 7.02 -6.78
CA LEU A 219 9.80 6.46 -7.80
C LEU A 219 10.57 6.26 -9.12
N PRO A 220 11.65 5.46 -9.15
CA PRO A 220 12.55 5.37 -10.29
C PRO A 220 11.88 4.87 -11.57
N GLU A 221 10.93 3.94 -11.48
CA GLU A 221 10.18 3.44 -12.65
C GLU A 221 9.28 4.52 -13.25
N LEU A 222 8.62 5.31 -12.41
CA LEU A 222 7.79 6.42 -12.86
C LEU A 222 8.66 7.55 -13.43
N ALA A 223 9.76 7.89 -12.77
CA ALA A 223 10.72 8.88 -13.26
C ALA A 223 11.33 8.49 -14.62
N ALA A 224 11.68 7.22 -14.81
CA ALA A 224 12.26 6.71 -16.05
C ALA A 224 11.30 6.84 -17.25
N VAL A 225 10.00 6.65 -17.04
CA VAL A 225 9.00 6.76 -18.12
C VAL A 225 8.65 8.22 -18.44
N LEU A 226 8.75 9.12 -17.46
CA LEU A 226 8.40 10.53 -17.61
C LEU A 226 9.55 11.40 -18.15
N GLY A 227 10.80 10.96 -17.96
CA GLY A 227 12.01 11.53 -18.57
C GLY A 227 11.94 11.56 -20.10
#